data_AF-A0A927E2W1-F1
#
_entry.id   AF-A0A927E2W1-F1
#
_cell.length_a   1.000
_cell.length_b   1.000
_cell.length_c   1.000
_cell.angle_alpha   90.00
_cell.angle_beta   90.00
_cell.angle_gamma   90.00
#
_symmetry.space_group_name_H-M   'P 1'
#
loop_
_entity.id
_entity.type
_entity.pdbx_description
1 polymer ?
#
loop_
_entity_poly.entity_id
_entity_poly.type
_entity_poly.pdbx_seq_one_letter_code
_entity_poly.pdbx_strand_id
1 'polypeptide(L)'
;MTDITELAQSLKAAAEKASNGDWVKESGDGWEACCSANDQCQRRIHHRALRRSRCSGELRVRPAANPANVLALVEALEYYKSREERVTSLVRDNSKSWDELYRQVEAKGKRNVELVEALESEKRICATWRKTAESTSEKLEKAQAAERRWHRVASRVHEQACESDVKIDELEAIRAAAEKLVRCKGRYHSEQNYRALAALFGVNTPDLPPLEHENVHYADAAEMEIEALRQRIAELESRTVKLPPRVDSSNVPFAGNARNCCPDEVEKRLTAAGIKMEAE
;
A
#
# COMPACT_ATOMS: atom_id res chain seq x y z
N MET A 1 -39.32 24.35 61.47
CA MET A 1 -39.70 24.90 60.15
C MET A 1 -40.94 24.16 59.73
N THR A 2 -42.09 24.82 59.70
CA THR A 2 -43.32 24.25 59.14
C THR A 2 -43.07 24.01 57.64
N ASP A 3 -43.35 22.79 57.16
CA ASP A 3 -43.26 22.50 55.73
C ASP A 3 -44.28 23.37 55.00
N ILE A 4 -43.79 24.33 54.21
CA ILE A 4 -44.61 25.29 53.46
C ILE A 4 -45.56 24.55 52.51
N THR A 5 -45.21 23.34 52.09
CA THR A 5 -46.03 22.48 51.22
C THR A 5 -47.22 21.89 51.99
N GLU A 6 -47.00 21.39 53.20
CA GLU A 6 -48.05 20.91 54.09
C GLU A 6 -48.99 22.06 54.53
N LEU A 7 -48.42 23.24 54.79
CA LEU A 7 -49.19 24.45 55.10
C LEU A 7 -50.05 24.90 53.90
N ALA A 8 -49.50 24.88 52.69
CA ALA A 8 -50.25 25.23 51.48
C ALA A 8 -51.40 24.26 51.22
N GLN A 9 -51.16 22.94 51.37
CA GLN A 9 -52.19 21.90 51.21
C GLN A 9 -53.29 22.00 52.27
N SER A 10 -52.94 22.25 53.53
CA SER A 10 -53.93 22.43 54.61
C SER A 10 -54.75 23.71 54.42
N LEU A 11 -54.13 24.82 53.97
CA LEU A 11 -54.83 26.05 53.62
C LEU A 11 -55.77 25.88 52.41
N LYS A 12 -55.34 25.13 51.39
CA LYS A 12 -56.17 24.78 50.23
C LYS A 12 -57.40 23.98 50.66
N ALA A 13 -57.21 22.91 51.44
CA ALA A 13 -58.29 22.09 51.94
C ALA A 13 -59.26 22.86 52.87
N ALA A 14 -58.76 23.81 53.66
CA ALA A 14 -59.59 24.68 54.48
C ALA A 14 -60.38 25.70 53.65
N ALA A 15 -59.75 26.30 52.64
CA ALA A 15 -60.40 27.26 51.74
C ALA A 15 -61.47 26.60 50.85
N GLU A 16 -61.22 25.40 50.32
CA GLU A 16 -62.20 24.60 49.57
C GLU A 16 -63.42 24.24 50.44
N LYS A 17 -63.22 23.91 51.72
CA LYS A 17 -64.32 23.61 52.68
C LYS A 17 -65.10 24.85 53.10
N ALA A 18 -64.49 26.04 53.07
CA ALA A 18 -65.10 27.30 53.50
C ALA A 18 -65.97 27.98 52.43
N SER A 19 -65.95 27.49 51.19
CA SER A 19 -66.49 28.17 50.02
C SER A 19 -67.76 27.50 49.51
N ASN A 20 -68.92 28.17 49.66
CA ASN A 20 -70.08 27.94 48.77
C ASN A 20 -70.95 29.20 48.53
N GLY A 21 -70.47 30.41 48.80
CA GLY A 21 -71.22 31.64 48.50
C GLY A 21 -70.38 32.92 48.51
N ASP A 22 -70.82 33.92 47.76
CA ASP A 22 -70.18 35.23 47.59
C ASP A 22 -69.91 35.90 48.93
N TRP A 23 -68.67 36.35 49.17
CA TRP A 23 -68.32 37.05 50.41
C TRP A 23 -68.75 38.52 50.32
N VAL A 24 -69.72 38.91 51.15
CA VAL A 24 -70.30 40.26 51.12
C VAL A 24 -69.84 41.06 52.35
N LYS A 25 -69.60 42.36 52.18
CA LYS A 25 -69.34 43.29 53.28
C LYS A 25 -70.68 43.75 53.86
N GLU A 26 -70.95 43.43 55.11
CA GLU A 26 -72.16 43.86 55.82
C GLU A 26 -71.80 44.84 56.93
N SER A 27 -72.59 45.92 57.05
CA SER A 27 -72.42 46.95 58.08
C SER A 27 -73.77 47.32 58.70
N GLY A 28 -73.83 47.39 60.02
CA GLY A 28 -75.01 47.78 60.82
C GLY A 28 -74.60 48.67 62.01
N ASP A 29 -75.56 49.08 62.86
CA ASP A 29 -75.35 50.05 63.95
C ASP A 29 -74.24 49.64 64.94
N GLY A 30 -73.02 50.10 64.64
CA GLY A 30 -71.82 49.87 65.45
C GLY A 30 -70.93 48.69 65.02
N TRP A 31 -71.21 47.98 63.92
CA TRP A 31 -70.51 46.74 63.55
C TRP A 31 -70.26 46.61 62.04
N GLU A 32 -69.12 46.04 61.66
CA GLU A 32 -68.83 45.60 60.29
C GLU A 32 -68.40 44.12 60.26
N ALA A 33 -69.10 43.31 59.47
CA ALA A 33 -68.84 41.88 59.26
C ALA A 33 -68.53 41.61 57.77
N CYS A 34 -67.74 40.57 57.49
CA CYS A 34 -67.50 40.07 56.14
C CYS A 34 -67.64 38.57 56.24
N CYS A 35 -68.73 38.05 55.68
CA CYS A 35 -69.13 36.65 55.78
C CYS A 35 -69.57 36.17 54.38
N SER A 36 -69.60 34.85 54.17
CA SER A 36 -70.18 34.27 52.96
C SER A 36 -71.69 34.52 52.93
N ALA A 37 -72.25 34.76 51.74
CA ALA A 37 -73.68 34.95 51.51
C ALA A 37 -74.52 33.76 52.02
N ASN A 38 -73.96 32.55 52.08
CA ASN A 38 -74.64 31.38 52.64
C ASN A 38 -74.69 31.35 54.17
N ASP A 39 -73.74 32.00 54.87
CA ASP A 39 -73.75 32.10 56.34
C ASP A 39 -74.77 33.13 56.85
N GLN A 40 -75.36 33.94 55.95
CA GLN A 40 -76.45 34.86 56.26
C GLN A 40 -77.67 34.14 56.89
N CYS A 41 -77.83 32.83 56.66
CA CYS A 41 -78.93 32.03 57.19
C CYS A 41 -78.70 31.51 58.63
N GLN A 42 -77.48 31.56 59.17
CA GLN A 42 -77.23 31.23 60.58
C GLN A 42 -77.40 32.47 61.47
N ARG A 43 -78.65 32.86 61.74
CA ARG A 43 -79.05 33.93 62.70
C ARG A 43 -78.69 33.64 64.17
N ARG A 44 -77.51 33.07 64.45
CA ARG A 44 -76.96 32.82 65.79
C ARG A 44 -75.43 32.96 65.83
N ILE A 45 -74.88 33.95 65.14
CA ILE A 45 -73.49 34.34 65.45
C ILE A 45 -73.55 35.25 66.67
N HIS A 46 -73.21 34.70 67.83
CA HIS A 46 -73.12 35.44 69.08
C HIS A 46 -72.23 36.67 68.91
N HIS A 47 -72.83 37.85 69.09
CA HIS A 47 -72.15 39.14 69.20
C HIS A 47 -71.13 39.10 70.35
N ARG A 48 -69.89 38.72 70.06
CA ARG A 48 -68.76 39.17 70.87
C ARG A 48 -68.39 40.57 70.38
N ALA A 49 -68.72 41.56 71.19
CA ALA A 49 -68.34 42.95 71.03
C ALA A 49 -66.85 43.12 70.73
N LEU A 50 -66.50 43.22 69.44
CA LEU A 50 -65.38 44.05 69.00
C LEU A 50 -65.84 45.51 69.14
N ARG A 51 -65.96 45.95 70.40
CA ARG A 51 -66.01 47.37 70.75
C ARG A 51 -64.88 48.07 70.00
N ARG A 52 -65.16 49.25 69.43
CA ARG A 52 -64.26 50.16 68.69
C ARG A 52 -62.96 50.52 69.43
N SER A 53 -62.13 49.53 69.74
CA SER A 53 -60.83 49.66 70.36
C SER A 53 -59.81 49.07 69.40
N ARG A 54 -59.18 49.97 68.64
CA ARG A 54 -57.90 49.81 67.94
C ARG A 54 -57.63 48.46 67.26
N CYS A 55 -58.31 48.16 66.15
CA CYS A 55 -57.79 47.19 65.18
C CYS A 55 -58.14 47.59 63.73
N SER A 56 -57.71 48.79 63.29
CA SER A 56 -57.80 49.20 61.86
C SER A 56 -57.14 48.18 60.92
N GLY A 57 -56.10 47.48 61.39
CA GLY A 57 -55.41 46.43 60.65
C GLY A 57 -56.22 45.14 60.48
N GLU A 58 -56.81 44.60 61.54
CA GLU A 58 -57.52 43.29 61.49
C GLU A 58 -58.77 43.32 60.61
N LEU A 59 -59.43 44.48 60.51
CA LEU A 59 -60.61 44.67 59.65
C LEU A 59 -60.27 44.57 58.15
N ARG A 60 -59.02 44.85 57.75
CA ARG A 60 -58.54 44.77 56.35
C ARG A 60 -58.01 43.39 55.98
N VAL A 61 -57.53 42.62 56.96
CA VAL A 61 -56.98 41.27 56.74
C VAL A 61 -58.08 40.27 56.41
N ARG A 62 -59.25 40.38 57.07
CA ARG A 62 -60.35 39.41 56.89
C ARG A 62 -60.93 39.35 55.46
N PRO A 63 -61.20 40.47 54.75
CA PRO A 63 -61.64 40.43 53.35
C PRO A 63 -60.53 39.99 52.39
N ALA A 64 -59.27 40.32 52.69
CA ALA A 64 -58.12 39.97 51.85
C ALA A 64 -57.77 38.47 51.93
N ALA A 65 -58.00 37.83 53.09
CA ALA A 65 -57.82 36.41 53.32
C ALA A 65 -59.07 35.57 52.99
N ASN A 66 -59.87 36.00 52.00
CA ASN A 66 -61.01 35.20 51.56
C ASN A 66 -60.53 33.86 50.95
N PRO A 67 -61.38 32.83 50.93
CA PRO A 67 -61.01 31.52 50.37
C PRO A 67 -60.51 31.58 48.93
N ALA A 68 -61.08 32.46 48.09
CA ALA A 68 -60.67 32.63 46.70
C ALA A 68 -59.23 33.15 46.56
N ASN A 69 -58.82 34.16 47.33
CA ASN A 69 -57.46 34.69 47.31
C ASN A 69 -56.48 33.70 47.92
N VAL A 70 -56.89 32.93 48.94
CA VAL A 70 -56.05 31.87 49.53
C VAL A 70 -55.80 30.75 48.50
N LEU A 71 -56.82 30.32 47.75
CA LEU A 71 -56.66 29.34 46.67
C LEU A 71 -55.77 29.87 45.55
N ALA A 72 -56.01 31.10 45.08
CA ALA A 72 -55.18 31.72 44.04
C ALA A 72 -53.70 31.86 44.47
N LEU A 73 -53.44 32.18 45.74
CA LEU A 73 -52.09 32.22 46.29
C LEU A 73 -51.46 30.83 46.38
N VAL A 74 -52.21 29.81 46.83
CA VAL A 74 -51.70 28.43 46.90
C VAL A 74 -51.42 27.87 45.50
N GLU A 75 -52.31 28.08 44.53
CA GLU A 75 -52.10 27.68 43.13
C GLU A 75 -50.87 28.35 42.51
N ALA A 76 -50.69 29.65 42.76
CA ALA A 76 -49.49 30.36 42.33
C ALA A 76 -48.22 29.79 42.97
N LEU A 77 -48.25 29.45 44.27
CA LEU A 77 -47.13 28.83 44.97
C LEU A 77 -46.82 27.42 44.45
N GLU A 78 -47.83 26.59 44.20
CA GLU A 78 -47.70 25.26 43.58
C GLU A 78 -47.07 25.39 42.17
N TYR A 79 -47.53 26.37 41.38
CA TYR A 79 -46.96 26.68 40.07
C TYR A 79 -45.49 27.10 40.14
N TYR A 80 -45.12 27.99 41.07
CA TYR A 80 -43.72 28.42 41.24
C TYR A 80 -42.83 27.27 41.68
N LYS A 81 -43.26 26.43 42.64
CA LYS A 81 -42.52 25.23 43.06
C LYS A 81 -42.29 24.26 41.89
N SER A 82 -43.33 23.96 41.12
CA SER A 82 -43.20 23.11 39.93
C SER A 82 -42.23 23.70 38.89
N ARG A 83 -42.26 25.03 38.70
CA ARG A 83 -41.31 25.73 37.82
C ARG A 83 -39.87 25.65 38.34
N GLU A 84 -39.65 25.83 39.63
CA GLU A 84 -38.32 25.69 40.25
C GLU A 84 -37.76 24.27 40.09
N GLU A 85 -38.58 23.24 40.32
CA GLU A 85 -38.19 21.85 40.09
C GLU A 85 -37.83 21.59 38.61
N ARG A 86 -38.59 22.14 37.67
CA ARG A 86 -38.27 22.05 36.25
C ARG A 86 -36.95 22.75 35.91
N VAL A 87 -36.72 23.95 36.45
CA VAL A 87 -35.47 24.70 36.22
C VAL A 87 -34.29 23.94 36.79
N THR A 88 -34.39 23.40 38.01
CA THR A 88 -33.30 22.60 38.60
C THR A 88 -33.03 21.32 37.82
N SER A 89 -34.07 20.66 37.29
CA SER A 89 -33.87 19.52 36.38
C SER A 89 -33.14 19.94 35.10
N LEU A 90 -33.59 21.02 34.46
CA LEU A 90 -32.99 21.52 33.22
C LEU A 90 -31.52 21.91 33.43
N VAL A 91 -31.20 22.62 34.51
CA VAL A 91 -29.82 22.99 34.85
C VAL A 91 -28.98 21.75 35.04
N ARG A 92 -29.48 20.73 35.77
CA ARG A 92 -28.77 19.47 35.98
C ARG A 92 -28.49 18.74 34.67
N ASP A 93 -29.47 18.66 33.78
CA ASP A 93 -29.32 17.98 32.49
C ASP A 93 -28.39 18.76 31.56
N ASN A 94 -28.44 20.09 31.60
CA ASN A 94 -27.49 20.94 30.89
C ASN A 94 -26.05 20.76 31.42
N SER A 95 -25.86 20.71 32.74
CA SER A 95 -24.55 20.43 33.34
C SER A 95 -23.99 19.08 32.90
N LYS A 96 -24.81 18.01 32.90
CA LYS A 96 -24.39 16.70 32.38
C LYS A 96 -24.00 16.76 30.90
N SER A 97 -24.72 17.55 30.10
CA SER A 97 -24.39 17.77 28.70
C SER A 97 -23.04 18.47 28.53
N TRP A 98 -22.73 19.46 29.36
CA TRP A 98 -21.42 20.12 29.34
C TRP A 98 -20.30 19.20 29.78
N ASP A 99 -20.50 18.42 30.84
CA ASP A 99 -19.49 17.45 31.32
C ASP A 99 -19.14 16.44 30.22
N GLU A 100 -20.14 15.99 29.45
CA GLU A 100 -19.94 15.10 28.32
C GLU A 100 -19.15 15.77 27.19
N LEU A 101 -19.48 17.01 26.84
CA LEU A 101 -18.72 17.77 25.83
C LEU A 101 -17.27 17.98 26.24
N TYR A 102 -17.00 18.31 27.52
CA TYR A 102 -15.64 18.46 28.03
C TYR A 102 -14.86 17.14 27.94
N ARG A 103 -15.45 16.01 28.34
CA ARG A 103 -14.79 14.70 28.17
C ARG A 103 -14.47 14.39 26.72
N GLN A 104 -15.36 14.72 25.80
CA GLN A 104 -15.11 14.51 24.37
C GLN A 104 -13.96 15.38 23.86
N VAL A 105 -13.87 16.64 24.31
CA VAL A 105 -12.76 17.54 23.97
C VAL A 105 -11.44 17.03 24.54
N GLU A 106 -11.40 16.59 25.79
CA GLU A 106 -10.20 15.99 26.39
C GLU A 106 -9.77 14.72 25.68
N ALA A 107 -10.70 13.83 25.35
CA ALA A 107 -10.41 12.60 24.61
C ALA A 107 -9.91 12.88 23.18
N LYS A 108 -10.45 13.90 22.51
CA LYS A 108 -9.92 14.38 21.22
C LYS A 108 -8.55 15.02 21.39
N GLY A 109 -8.32 15.77 22.46
CA GLY A 109 -7.01 16.36 22.79
C GLY A 109 -5.94 15.29 22.97
N LYS A 110 -6.23 14.23 23.73
CA LYS A 110 -5.34 13.07 23.91
C LYS A 110 -5.01 12.39 22.58
N ARG A 111 -6.03 12.10 21.77
CA ARG A 111 -5.82 11.53 20.42
C ARG A 111 -4.99 12.43 19.50
N ASN A 112 -5.18 13.74 19.58
CA ASN A 112 -4.37 14.67 18.78
C ASN A 112 -2.89 14.64 19.20
N VAL A 113 -2.60 14.53 20.49
CA VAL A 113 -1.22 14.38 20.99
C VAL A 113 -0.60 13.09 20.46
N GLU A 114 -1.29 11.95 20.58
CA GLU A 114 -0.83 10.66 20.06
C GLU A 114 -0.55 10.71 18.54
N LEU A 115 -1.43 11.37 17.77
CA LEU A 115 -1.24 11.55 16.33
C LEU A 115 -0.03 12.43 15.99
N VAL A 116 0.24 13.47 16.80
CA VAL A 116 1.42 14.33 16.63
C VAL A 116 2.70 13.54 16.91
N GLU A 117 2.76 12.77 17.99
CA GLU A 117 3.90 11.92 18.32
C GLU A 117 4.15 10.86 17.22
N ALA A 118 3.07 10.24 16.71
CA ALA A 118 3.15 9.31 15.60
C ALA A 118 3.72 9.97 14.34
N LEU A 119 3.24 11.16 13.98
CA LEU A 119 3.73 11.93 12.84
C LEU A 119 5.21 12.34 13.00
N GLU A 120 5.63 12.70 14.20
CA GLU A 120 7.04 12.99 14.48
C GLU A 120 7.93 11.75 14.33
N SER A 121 7.45 10.59 14.79
CA SER A 121 8.16 9.33 14.60
C SER A 121 8.29 8.97 13.11
N GLU A 122 7.24 9.17 12.32
CA GLU A 122 7.24 8.95 10.87
C GLU A 122 8.22 9.89 10.17
N LYS A 123 8.23 11.18 10.51
CA LYS A 123 9.20 12.16 9.98
C LYS A 123 10.64 11.73 10.25
N ARG A 124 10.93 11.16 11.42
CA ARG A 124 12.26 10.61 11.75
C ARG A 124 12.60 9.42 10.86
N ILE A 125 11.66 8.51 10.64
CA ILE A 125 11.82 7.39 9.72
C ILE A 125 12.10 7.90 8.29
N CYS A 126 11.28 8.82 7.76
CA CYS A 126 11.52 9.42 6.45
C CYS A 126 12.90 10.09 6.33
N ALA A 127 13.38 10.75 7.38
CA ALA A 127 14.72 11.34 7.37
C ALA A 127 15.82 10.27 7.28
N THR A 128 15.67 9.13 7.96
CA THR A 128 16.62 8.00 7.83
C THR A 128 16.59 7.39 6.43
N TRP A 129 15.41 7.16 5.87
CA TRP A 129 15.27 6.66 4.49
C TRP A 129 15.91 7.60 3.47
N ARG A 130 15.74 8.92 3.64
CA ARG A 130 16.40 9.92 2.78
C ARG A 130 17.93 9.78 2.82
N LYS A 131 18.52 9.70 4.01
CA LYS A 131 19.98 9.52 4.16
C LYS A 131 20.48 8.22 3.52
N THR A 132 19.72 7.13 3.70
CA THR A 132 20.04 5.84 3.08
C THR A 132 19.95 5.92 1.55
N ALA A 133 18.93 6.60 1.01
CA ALA A 133 18.77 6.83 -0.42
C ALA A 133 19.92 7.66 -1.00
N GLU A 134 20.32 8.73 -0.31
CA GLU A 134 21.49 9.55 -0.70
C GLU A 134 22.78 8.72 -0.71
N SER A 135 23.06 7.97 0.37
CA SER A 135 24.25 7.12 0.46
C SER A 135 24.28 6.01 -0.60
N THR A 136 23.12 5.41 -0.92
CA THR A 136 23.03 4.39 -1.96
C THR A 136 23.19 4.98 -3.35
N SER A 137 22.63 6.17 -3.61
CA SER A 137 22.85 6.92 -4.85
C SER A 137 24.33 7.24 -5.07
N GLU A 138 25.03 7.74 -4.05
CA GLU A 138 26.48 8.01 -4.14
C GLU A 138 27.30 6.75 -4.44
N LYS A 139 26.95 5.61 -3.82
CA LYS A 139 27.60 4.32 -4.09
C LYS A 139 27.37 3.87 -5.53
N LEU A 140 26.14 4.05 -6.04
CA LEU A 140 25.78 3.72 -7.41
C LEU A 140 26.57 4.59 -8.41
N GLU A 141 26.65 5.90 -8.17
CA GLU A 141 27.42 6.81 -9.02
C GLU A 141 28.91 6.45 -9.05
N LYS A 142 29.50 6.09 -7.90
CA LYS A 142 30.89 5.60 -7.82
C LYS A 142 31.08 4.29 -8.58
N ALA A 143 30.15 3.35 -8.46
CA ALA A 143 30.20 2.09 -9.19
C ALA A 143 30.11 2.33 -10.72
N GLN A 144 29.18 3.18 -11.17
CA GLN A 144 29.07 3.56 -12.58
C GLN A 144 30.31 4.31 -13.09
N ALA A 145 30.91 5.17 -12.27
CA ALA A 145 32.16 5.84 -12.64
C ALA A 145 33.33 4.85 -12.76
N ALA A 146 33.39 3.84 -11.90
CA ALA A 146 34.36 2.75 -12.01
C ALA A 146 34.12 1.92 -13.28
N GLU A 147 32.87 1.59 -13.59
CA GLU A 147 32.50 0.90 -14.82
C GLU A 147 32.95 1.67 -16.07
N ARG A 148 32.66 2.98 -16.14
CA ARG A 148 33.15 3.86 -17.22
C ARG A 148 34.68 3.90 -17.32
N ARG A 149 35.40 3.78 -16.20
CA ARG A 149 36.87 3.68 -16.21
C ARG A 149 37.32 2.33 -16.79
N TRP A 150 36.69 1.24 -16.37
CA TRP A 150 36.98 -0.10 -16.90
C TRP A 150 36.71 -0.21 -18.39
N HIS A 151 35.57 0.31 -18.87
CA HIS A 151 35.27 0.38 -20.30
C HIS A 151 36.37 1.11 -21.07
N ARG A 152 36.86 2.26 -20.60
CA ARG A 152 37.97 2.98 -21.24
C ARG A 152 39.31 2.23 -21.23
N VAL A 153 39.58 1.44 -20.20
CA VAL A 153 40.78 0.58 -20.16
C VAL A 153 40.61 -0.56 -21.15
N ALA A 154 39.45 -1.23 -21.15
CA ALA A 154 39.13 -2.30 -22.07
C ALA A 154 39.21 -1.86 -23.53
N SER A 155 38.67 -0.69 -23.88
CA SER A 155 38.79 -0.14 -25.25
C SER A 155 40.24 0.09 -25.67
N ARG A 156 41.08 0.63 -24.77
CA ARG A 156 42.51 0.82 -25.07
C ARG A 156 43.25 -0.50 -25.25
N VAL A 157 42.97 -1.49 -24.39
CA VAL A 157 43.56 -2.82 -24.53
C VAL A 157 43.12 -3.49 -25.82
N HIS A 158 41.85 -3.34 -26.20
CA HIS A 158 41.34 -3.86 -27.46
C HIS A 158 42.02 -3.20 -28.67
N GLU A 159 42.16 -1.87 -28.67
CA GLU A 159 42.86 -1.14 -29.72
C GLU A 159 44.33 -1.59 -29.83
N GLN A 160 45.04 -1.70 -28.70
CA GLN A 160 46.40 -2.21 -28.67
C GLN A 160 46.51 -3.66 -29.17
N ALA A 161 45.54 -4.51 -28.84
CA ALA A 161 45.50 -5.89 -29.33
C ALA A 161 45.35 -5.91 -30.86
N CYS A 162 44.42 -5.13 -31.42
CA CYS A 162 44.26 -5.02 -32.87
C CYS A 162 45.52 -4.47 -33.56
N GLU A 163 46.18 -3.47 -32.99
CA GLU A 163 47.47 -2.98 -33.51
C GLU A 163 48.56 -4.05 -33.46
N SER A 164 48.56 -4.89 -32.42
CA SER A 164 49.54 -5.97 -32.29
C SER A 164 49.27 -7.10 -33.29
N ASP A 165 48.00 -7.41 -33.56
CA ASP A 165 47.62 -8.43 -34.54
C ASP A 165 48.09 -8.02 -35.95
N VAL A 166 47.88 -6.76 -36.34
CA VAL A 166 48.39 -6.22 -37.62
C VAL A 166 49.92 -6.35 -37.72
N LYS A 167 50.64 -6.05 -36.63
CA LYS A 167 52.12 -6.20 -36.59
C LYS A 167 52.55 -7.66 -36.68
N ILE A 168 51.80 -8.59 -36.09
CA ILE A 168 52.06 -10.03 -36.19
C ILE A 168 51.93 -10.46 -37.66
N ASP A 169 50.87 -10.05 -38.35
CA ASP A 169 50.66 -10.37 -39.77
C ASP A 169 51.82 -9.84 -40.65
N GLU A 170 52.27 -8.61 -40.40
CA GLU A 170 53.43 -8.03 -41.10
C GLU A 170 54.73 -8.85 -40.86
N LEU A 171 54.98 -9.25 -39.61
CA LEU A 171 56.15 -10.06 -39.25
C LEU A 171 56.06 -11.47 -39.86
N GLU A 172 54.88 -12.06 -39.94
CA GLU A 172 54.67 -13.35 -40.60
C GLU A 172 54.96 -13.26 -42.10
N ALA A 173 54.57 -12.17 -42.76
CA ALA A 173 54.91 -11.93 -44.16
C ALA A 173 56.43 -11.81 -44.38
N ILE A 174 57.13 -11.07 -43.49
CA ILE A 174 58.60 -10.96 -43.53
C ILE A 174 59.25 -12.32 -43.30
N ARG A 175 58.77 -13.08 -42.32
CA ARG A 175 59.27 -14.43 -42.04
C ARG A 175 59.08 -15.34 -43.26
N ALA A 176 57.91 -15.34 -43.89
CA ALA A 176 57.64 -16.12 -45.09
C ALA A 176 58.56 -15.71 -46.26
N ALA A 177 58.82 -14.41 -46.43
CA ALA A 177 59.77 -13.91 -47.43
C ALA A 177 61.21 -14.37 -47.12
N ALA A 178 61.64 -14.31 -45.86
CA ALA A 178 62.94 -14.80 -45.42
C ALA A 178 63.09 -16.32 -45.64
N GLU A 179 62.06 -17.12 -45.33
CA GLU A 179 62.05 -18.56 -45.60
C GLU A 179 62.18 -18.86 -47.10
N LYS A 180 61.49 -18.11 -47.96
CA LYS A 180 61.65 -18.20 -49.42
C LYS A 180 63.07 -17.87 -49.85
N LEU A 181 63.66 -16.79 -49.34
CA LEU A 181 65.04 -16.40 -49.63
C LEU A 181 66.04 -17.48 -49.22
N VAL A 182 65.90 -18.04 -48.01
CA VAL A 182 66.78 -19.13 -47.52
C VAL A 182 66.64 -20.36 -48.40
N ARG A 183 65.41 -20.77 -48.78
CA ARG A 183 65.20 -21.89 -49.71
C ARG A 183 65.86 -21.62 -51.07
N CYS A 184 65.68 -20.44 -51.65
CA CYS A 184 66.30 -20.07 -52.92
C CYS A 184 67.83 -20.06 -52.83
N LYS A 185 68.41 -19.52 -51.75
CA LYS A 185 69.87 -19.45 -51.55
C LYS A 185 70.47 -20.84 -51.34
N GLY A 186 69.79 -21.71 -50.58
CA GLY A 186 70.14 -23.12 -50.43
C GLY A 186 70.14 -23.86 -51.77
N ARG A 187 69.09 -23.68 -52.57
CA ARG A 187 69.00 -24.26 -53.92
C ARG A 187 70.05 -23.72 -54.90
N TYR A 188 70.29 -22.42 -54.91
CA TYR A 188 71.30 -21.81 -55.78
C TYR A 188 72.68 -22.40 -55.52
N HIS A 189 73.07 -22.57 -54.25
CA HIS A 189 74.36 -23.17 -53.91
C HIS A 189 74.39 -24.68 -54.25
N SER A 190 73.29 -25.41 -54.08
CA SER A 190 73.24 -26.80 -54.53
C SER A 190 73.33 -26.92 -56.06
N GLU A 191 72.62 -26.07 -56.83
CA GLU A 191 72.69 -26.05 -58.28
C GLU A 191 74.07 -25.65 -58.80
N GLN A 192 74.73 -24.65 -58.18
CA GLN A 192 76.10 -24.28 -58.51
C GLN A 192 77.07 -25.44 -58.26
N ASN A 193 76.90 -26.17 -57.16
CA ASN A 193 77.70 -27.36 -56.85
C ASN A 193 77.43 -28.50 -57.85
N TYR A 194 76.18 -28.76 -58.23
CA TYR A 194 75.84 -29.77 -59.23
C TYR A 194 76.38 -29.42 -60.62
N ARG A 195 76.28 -28.16 -61.04
CA ARG A 195 76.88 -27.68 -62.31
C ARG A 195 78.40 -27.79 -62.29
N ALA A 196 79.05 -27.45 -61.18
CA ALA A 196 80.51 -27.59 -61.03
C ALA A 196 80.95 -29.07 -61.10
N LEU A 197 80.22 -29.98 -60.44
CA LEU A 197 80.46 -31.42 -60.52
C LEU A 197 80.23 -31.95 -61.94
N ALA A 198 79.13 -31.59 -62.58
CA ALA A 198 78.81 -32.02 -63.94
C ALA A 198 79.85 -31.54 -64.97
N ALA A 199 80.36 -30.31 -64.82
CA ALA A 199 81.48 -29.81 -65.61
C ALA A 199 82.78 -30.60 -65.35
N LEU A 200 83.05 -30.98 -64.11
CA LEU A 200 84.22 -31.78 -63.73
C LEU A 200 84.18 -33.20 -64.35
N PHE A 201 82.97 -33.77 -64.49
CA PHE A 201 82.75 -35.10 -65.07
C PHE A 201 82.36 -35.08 -66.56
N GLY A 202 82.30 -33.91 -67.21
CA GLY A 202 82.00 -33.76 -68.64
C GLY A 202 80.56 -34.12 -69.03
N VAL A 203 79.61 -34.07 -68.10
CA VAL A 203 78.20 -34.45 -68.33
C VAL A 203 77.36 -33.18 -68.54
N ASN A 204 76.55 -33.12 -69.60
CA ASN A 204 75.62 -32.02 -69.83
C ASN A 204 74.47 -32.07 -68.82
N THR A 205 74.23 -30.97 -68.09
CA THR A 205 73.09 -30.82 -67.18
C THR A 205 71.85 -30.35 -67.95
N PRO A 206 70.73 -31.11 -67.98
CA PRO A 206 69.47 -30.60 -68.51
C PRO A 206 68.88 -29.53 -67.57
N ASP A 207 68.10 -28.58 -68.12
CA ASP A 207 67.41 -27.54 -67.34
C ASP A 207 66.44 -28.18 -66.35
N LEU A 208 66.54 -27.78 -65.08
CA LEU A 208 65.61 -28.24 -64.05
C LEU A 208 64.21 -27.66 -64.30
N PRO A 209 63.15 -28.49 -64.23
CA PRO A 209 61.78 -28.02 -64.41
C PRO A 209 61.34 -27.07 -63.28
N PRO A 210 60.39 -26.16 -63.54
CA PRO A 210 59.86 -25.22 -62.53
C PRO A 210 59.20 -25.92 -61.34
N LEU A 211 59.33 -25.29 -60.18
CA LEU A 211 58.98 -25.78 -58.83
C LEU A 211 57.47 -25.70 -58.51
N GLU A 212 56.59 -26.18 -59.38
CA GLU A 212 55.15 -26.06 -59.12
C GLU A 212 54.51 -27.25 -58.39
N HIS A 213 55.17 -28.41 -58.24
CA HIS A 213 54.42 -29.66 -57.98
C HIS A 213 54.87 -30.54 -56.81
N GLU A 214 55.58 -30.02 -55.79
CA GLU A 214 55.93 -30.85 -54.60
C GLU A 214 54.83 -30.86 -53.52
N ASN A 215 53.88 -29.90 -53.56
CA ASN A 215 52.78 -29.81 -52.58
C ASN A 215 51.44 -30.37 -53.09
N VAL A 216 51.31 -30.69 -54.38
CA VAL A 216 50.05 -31.16 -54.98
C VAL A 216 49.71 -32.58 -54.51
N HIS A 217 50.72 -33.43 -54.28
CA HIS A 217 50.50 -34.82 -53.88
C HIS A 217 49.89 -34.98 -52.47
N TYR A 218 50.09 -34.02 -51.56
CA TYR A 218 49.41 -34.02 -50.26
C TYR A 218 48.03 -33.35 -50.32
N ALA A 219 47.83 -32.39 -51.23
CA ALA A 219 46.54 -31.75 -51.45
C ALA A 219 45.53 -32.72 -52.06
N ASP A 220 45.90 -33.46 -53.11
CA ASP A 220 45.00 -34.42 -53.78
C ASP A 220 44.54 -35.54 -52.84
N ALA A 221 45.43 -36.04 -51.96
CA ALA A 221 45.09 -37.07 -50.98
C ALA A 221 44.13 -36.54 -49.90
N ALA A 222 44.38 -35.33 -49.39
CA ALA A 222 43.51 -34.71 -48.39
C ALA A 222 42.15 -34.30 -48.99
N GLU A 223 42.12 -33.85 -50.25
CA GLU A 223 40.89 -33.50 -50.96
C GLU A 223 40.00 -34.73 -51.16
N MET A 224 40.56 -35.88 -51.55
CA MET A 224 39.81 -37.14 -51.63
C MET A 224 39.25 -37.59 -50.27
N GLU A 225 40.01 -37.43 -49.18
CA GLU A 225 39.52 -37.74 -47.83
C GLU A 225 38.39 -36.79 -47.39
N ILE A 226 38.51 -35.49 -47.69
CA ILE A 226 37.47 -34.50 -47.40
C ILE A 226 36.19 -34.81 -48.18
N GLU A 227 36.30 -35.20 -49.44
CA GLU A 227 35.15 -35.58 -50.27
C GLU A 227 34.47 -36.86 -49.75
N ALA A 228 35.24 -37.88 -49.37
CA ALA A 228 34.71 -39.09 -48.77
C ALA A 228 33.97 -38.82 -47.44
N LEU A 229 34.53 -37.95 -46.59
CA LEU A 229 33.91 -37.55 -45.33
C LEU A 229 32.64 -36.73 -45.55
N ARG A 230 32.61 -35.81 -46.52
CA ARG A 230 31.42 -35.05 -46.89
C ARG A 230 30.29 -35.96 -47.37
N GLN A 231 30.60 -36.96 -48.20
CA GLN A 231 29.61 -37.95 -48.64
C GLN A 231 29.05 -38.75 -47.46
N ARG A 232 29.90 -39.17 -46.51
CA ARG A 232 29.46 -39.91 -45.32
C ARG A 232 28.58 -39.07 -44.39
N ILE A 233 28.89 -37.78 -44.22
CA ILE A 233 28.05 -36.86 -43.43
C ILE A 233 26.69 -36.68 -44.11
N ALA A 234 26.65 -36.46 -45.43
CA ALA A 234 25.40 -36.34 -46.16
C ALA A 234 24.53 -37.62 -46.09
N GLU A 235 25.14 -38.80 -46.17
CA GLU A 235 24.46 -40.08 -45.96
C GLU A 235 23.85 -40.15 -44.54
N LEU A 236 24.62 -39.80 -43.51
CA LEU A 236 24.16 -39.82 -42.12
C LEU A 236 23.04 -38.79 -41.85
N GLU A 237 23.11 -37.61 -42.44
CA GLU A 237 22.09 -36.55 -42.34
C GLU A 237 20.81 -36.82 -43.17
N SER A 238 20.88 -37.80 -44.09
CA SER A 238 19.72 -38.27 -44.85
C SER A 238 18.91 -39.34 -44.13
N ARG A 239 19.48 -39.99 -43.10
CA ARG A 239 18.81 -41.05 -42.34
C ARG A 239 17.68 -40.47 -41.49
N THR A 240 16.52 -41.09 -41.63
CA THR A 240 15.29 -40.74 -40.90
C THR A 240 14.97 -41.78 -39.85
N VAL A 241 14.34 -41.37 -38.74
CA VAL A 241 13.93 -42.28 -37.66
C VAL A 241 12.42 -42.54 -37.74
N LYS A 242 12.00 -43.81 -37.60
CA LYS A 242 10.60 -44.23 -37.48
C LYS A 242 10.19 -44.40 -36.02
N LEU A 243 9.10 -43.76 -35.59
CA LEU A 243 8.53 -43.96 -34.26
C LEU A 243 7.40 -45.00 -34.26
N PRO A 244 7.14 -45.64 -33.11
CA PRO A 244 5.96 -46.48 -32.94
C PRO A 244 4.67 -45.67 -33.10
N PRO A 245 3.59 -46.27 -33.66
CA PRO A 245 2.34 -45.56 -33.91
C PRO A 245 1.65 -45.13 -32.62
N ARG A 246 0.96 -43.98 -32.67
CA ARG A 246 0.21 -43.45 -31.53
C ARG A 246 -1.01 -44.33 -31.24
N VAL A 247 -1.30 -44.53 -29.95
CA VAL A 247 -2.49 -45.29 -29.53
C VAL A 247 -3.68 -44.35 -29.45
N ASP A 248 -4.81 -44.72 -30.07
CA ASP A 248 -6.06 -43.96 -30.00
C ASP A 248 -6.55 -43.85 -28.54
N SER A 249 -6.60 -42.62 -28.04
CA SER A 249 -6.96 -42.28 -26.66
C SER A 249 -8.44 -41.92 -26.48
N SER A 250 -9.24 -42.00 -27.54
CA SER A 250 -10.66 -41.60 -27.55
C SER A 250 -11.51 -42.29 -26.49
N ASN A 251 -11.28 -43.58 -26.24
CA ASN A 251 -12.08 -44.40 -25.31
C ASN A 251 -11.53 -44.45 -23.86
N VAL A 252 -10.27 -44.08 -23.64
CA VAL A 252 -9.61 -44.06 -22.31
C VAL A 252 -8.59 -42.92 -22.25
N PRO A 253 -9.04 -41.66 -22.03
CA PRO A 253 -8.20 -40.48 -22.16
C PRO A 253 -6.98 -40.50 -21.21
N PHE A 254 -7.15 -41.01 -19.99
CA PHE A 254 -6.09 -41.04 -18.99
C PHE A 254 -4.98 -42.06 -19.33
N ALA A 255 -5.36 -43.27 -19.77
CA ALA A 255 -4.40 -44.32 -20.15
C ALA A 255 -3.75 -44.05 -21.51
N GLY A 256 -4.50 -43.46 -22.45
CA GLY A 256 -4.01 -43.06 -23.76
C GLY A 256 -3.01 -41.90 -23.67
N ASN A 257 -3.28 -40.87 -22.87
CA ASN A 257 -2.32 -39.80 -22.62
C ASN A 257 -1.05 -40.34 -21.97
N ALA A 258 -1.16 -41.18 -20.94
CA ALA A 258 0.01 -41.77 -20.27
C ALA A 258 0.89 -42.61 -21.22
N ARG A 259 0.31 -43.31 -22.20
CA ARG A 259 1.06 -44.09 -23.21
C ARG A 259 1.67 -43.22 -24.31
N ASN A 260 1.00 -42.15 -24.72
CA ASN A 260 1.47 -41.26 -25.78
C ASN A 260 2.48 -40.19 -25.29
N CYS A 261 2.56 -39.94 -23.97
CA CYS A 261 3.56 -39.05 -23.37
C CYS A 261 5.02 -39.42 -23.73
N CYS A 262 5.34 -40.71 -23.84
CA CYS A 262 6.70 -41.17 -24.16
C CYS A 262 7.08 -40.88 -25.62
N PRO A 263 6.26 -41.25 -26.64
CA PRO A 263 6.44 -40.80 -28.02
C PRO A 263 6.53 -39.28 -28.18
N ASP A 264 5.68 -38.51 -27.48
CA ASP A 264 5.67 -37.03 -27.55
C ASP A 264 7.00 -36.41 -27.08
N GLU A 265 7.56 -36.93 -25.99
CA GLU A 265 8.82 -36.44 -25.45
C GLU A 265 10.00 -36.84 -26.34
N VAL A 266 9.97 -38.04 -26.93
CA VAL A 266 10.99 -38.50 -27.86
C VAL A 266 10.96 -37.67 -29.15
N GLU A 267 9.78 -37.41 -29.70
CA GLU A 267 9.60 -36.56 -30.88
C GLU A 267 10.16 -35.15 -30.66
N LYS A 268 9.82 -34.52 -29.51
CA LYS A 268 10.35 -33.21 -29.13
C LYS A 268 11.88 -33.18 -29.05
N ARG A 269 12.49 -34.21 -28.44
CA ARG A 269 13.96 -34.29 -28.30
C ARG A 269 14.65 -34.53 -29.64
N LEU A 270 14.07 -35.34 -30.51
CA LEU A 270 14.60 -35.59 -31.85
C LEU A 270 14.51 -34.34 -32.72
N THR A 271 13.40 -33.59 -32.66
CA THR A 271 13.27 -32.30 -33.34
C THR A 271 14.24 -31.24 -32.79
N ALA A 272 14.42 -31.16 -31.47
CA ALA A 272 15.39 -30.24 -30.85
C ALA A 272 16.84 -30.58 -31.23
N ALA A 273 17.14 -31.85 -31.48
CA ALA A 273 18.44 -32.32 -31.97
C ALA A 273 18.60 -32.19 -33.50
N GLY A 274 17.59 -31.71 -34.22
CA GLY A 274 17.61 -31.54 -35.67
C GLY A 274 17.56 -32.86 -36.47
N ILE A 275 17.15 -33.96 -35.84
CA ILE A 275 17.07 -35.29 -36.47
C ILE A 275 15.76 -35.41 -37.26
N LYS A 276 15.85 -35.81 -38.54
CA LYS A 276 14.68 -35.98 -39.41
C LYS A 276 13.91 -37.26 -39.06
N MET A 277 12.59 -37.17 -39.08
CA MET A 277 11.66 -38.26 -38.80
C MET A 277 10.93 -38.67 -40.09
N GLU A 278 10.62 -39.95 -40.26
CA GLU A 278 9.71 -40.36 -41.35
C GLU A 278 8.27 -39.97 -40.98
N ALA A 279 7.55 -39.36 -41.91
CA ALA A 279 6.11 -39.14 -41.76
C ALA A 279 5.37 -40.49 -41.85
N GLU A 280 4.40 -40.71 -40.96
CA GLU A 280 3.48 -41.87 -41.02
C GLU A 280 2.68 -41.93 -42.32
#